data_AF-A0A938T1T0-F1
#
_entry.id   AF-A0A938T1T0-F1
#
_cell.length_a   1.000
_cell.length_b   1.000
_cell.length_c   1.000
_cell.angle_alpha   90.00
_cell.angle_beta   90.00
_cell.angle_gamma   90.00
#
_symmetry.space_group_name_H-M   'P 1'
#
loop_
_entity.id
_entity.type
_entity.pdbx_description
1 polymer ?
#
loop_
_entity_poly.entity_id
_entity_poly.type
_entity_poly.pdbx_seq_one_letter_code
_entity_poly.pdbx_strand_id
1 'polypeptide(L)' 'MITLYKKSLFWDVDREKLSYENDWFFIIERILEFGDIDDLFWMKETFPKEKIKDTIQQSRILSDRTRSYCKASGYAS' A
#
# COMPACT_ATOMS: atom_id res chain seq x y z
N MET A 1 -16.11 -1.71 0.19
CA MET A 1 -15.80 -0.88 -0.99
C MET A 1 -14.50 -1.39 -1.58
N ILE A 2 -14.36 -1.44 -2.91
CA ILE A 2 -13.14 -1.92 -3.58
C ILE A 2 -12.03 -0.88 -3.36
N THR A 3 -10.93 -1.27 -2.67
CA THR A 3 -9.82 -0.40 -2.24
C THR A 3 -9.31 0.54 -3.33
N LEU A 4 -9.19 0.06 -4.57
CA LEU A 4 -8.71 0.84 -5.71
C LEU A 4 -9.58 2.06 -6.09
N TYR A 5 -10.85 2.10 -5.64
CA TYR A 5 -11.75 3.22 -5.94
C TYR A 5 -11.80 4.27 -4.82
N LYS A 6 -11.12 4.05 -3.68
CA LYS A 6 -11.13 4.97 -2.54
C LYS A 6 -10.43 6.28 -2.89
N LYS A 7 -11.18 7.38 -2.90
CA LYS A 7 -10.64 8.73 -3.12
C LYS A 7 -9.64 9.13 -2.03
N SER A 8 -9.81 8.62 -0.80
CA SER A 8 -8.88 8.88 0.31
C SER A 8 -7.48 8.32 0.08
N LEU A 9 -7.32 7.31 -0.77
CA LEU A 9 -6.02 6.74 -1.14
C LEU A 9 -5.46 7.35 -2.43
N PHE A 10 -6.34 7.64 -3.38
CA PHE A 10 -5.99 7.96 -4.77
C PHE A 10 -6.61 9.29 -5.22
N TRP A 11 -6.48 10.35 -4.40
CA TRP A 11 -7.12 11.65 -4.66
C TRP A 11 -6.52 12.41 -5.85
N ASP A 12 -5.30 12.07 -6.25
CA ASP A 12 -4.46 12.76 -7.22
C ASP A 12 -4.22 11.96 -8.51
N VAL A 13 -4.86 10.81 -8.67
CA VAL A 13 -4.73 9.95 -9.86
C VAL A 13 -6.08 9.57 -10.46
N ASP A 14 -6.06 9.23 -11.74
CA ASP A 14 -7.20 8.68 -12.44
C ASP A 14 -7.41 7.21 -12.06
N ARG A 15 -8.36 6.96 -11.16
CA ARG A 15 -8.65 5.64 -10.59
C ARG A 15 -9.12 4.62 -11.63
N GLU A 16 -9.69 5.05 -12.75
CA GLU A 16 -10.14 4.14 -13.82
C GLU A 16 -8.98 3.51 -14.59
N LYS A 17 -7.79 4.11 -14.50
CA LYS A 17 -6.57 3.63 -15.16
C LYS A 17 -5.63 2.87 -14.24
N LEU A 18 -5.95 2.83 -12.94
CA LEU A 18 -5.10 2.22 -11.93
C LEU A 18 -5.18 0.68 -12.04
N SER A 19 -4.04 0.04 -12.25
CA SER A 19 -3.93 -1.41 -12.33
C SER A 19 -3.11 -1.94 -11.16
N TYR A 20 -3.66 -2.87 -10.38
CA TYR A 20 -2.89 -3.50 -9.30
C TYR A 20 -1.70 -4.30 -9.85
N GLU A 21 -1.71 -4.72 -11.11
CA GLU A 21 -0.59 -5.47 -11.69
C GLU A 21 0.60 -4.56 -12.02
N ASN A 22 0.32 -3.38 -12.57
CA ASN A 22 1.33 -2.44 -13.05
C ASN A 22 1.74 -1.42 -11.98
N ASP A 23 0.77 -0.94 -11.19
CA ASP A 23 0.93 0.16 -10.23
C ASP A 23 1.08 -0.34 -8.79
N TRP A 24 1.38 -1.62 -8.59
CA TRP A 24 1.46 -2.29 -7.28
C TRP A 24 2.27 -1.51 -6.25
N PHE A 25 3.43 -0.96 -6.64
CA PHE A 25 4.31 -0.24 -5.72
C PHE A 25 3.61 0.98 -5.13
N PHE A 26 3.07 1.82 -6.01
CA PHE A 26 2.32 3.01 -5.63
C PHE A 26 1.07 2.68 -4.80
N ILE A 27 0.35 1.62 -5.17
CA ILE A 27 -0.86 1.17 -4.44
C ILE A 27 -0.51 0.75 -3.02
N ILE A 28 0.54 -0.07 -2.86
CA ILE A 28 1.01 -0.51 -1.55
C ILE A 28 1.48 0.71 -0.72
N GLU A 29 2.22 1.65 -1.31
CA GLU A 29 2.60 2.89 -0.61
C GLU A 29 1.38 3.64 -0.08
N ARG A 30 0.36 3.84 -0.91
CA ARG A 30 -0.86 4.56 -0.50
C ARG A 30 -1.63 3.84 0.59
N ILE A 31 -1.78 2.52 0.50
CA ILE A 31 -2.46 1.73 1.53
C ILE A 31 -1.69 1.79 2.85
N LEU A 32 -0.37 1.64 2.82
CA LEU A 32 0.44 1.67 4.05
C LEU A 32 0.41 3.04 4.74
N GLU A 33 0.39 4.13 3.97
CA GLU A 33 0.45 5.48 4.53
C GLU A 33 -0.93 6.04 4.92
N PHE A 34 -1.98 5.70 4.18
CA PHE A 34 -3.31 6.34 4.32
C PHE A 34 -4.49 5.37 4.44
N GLY A 35 -4.24 4.07 4.33
CA GLY A 35 -5.28 3.04 4.34
C GLY A 35 -5.86 2.77 5.73
N ASP A 36 -7.06 2.19 5.71
CA ASP A 36 -7.68 1.62 6.91
C ASP A 36 -7.38 0.12 7.04
N ILE A 37 -7.95 -0.52 8.06
CA ILE A 37 -7.73 -1.93 8.36
C ILE A 37 -8.18 -2.82 7.19
N ASP A 38 -9.30 -2.47 6.53
CA ASP A 38 -9.83 -3.25 5.41
C ASP A 38 -8.89 -3.16 4.20
N ASP A 39 -8.31 -1.98 3.94
CA ASP A 39 -7.31 -1.82 2.87
C ASP A 39 -6.04 -2.63 3.13
N LEU A 40 -5.60 -2.70 4.39
CA LEU A 40 -4.45 -3.52 4.79
C LEU A 40 -4.72 -5.01 4.58
N PHE A 41 -5.92 -5.50 4.89
CA PHE A 41 -6.30 -6.89 4.60
C PHE A 41 -6.33 -7.16 3.10
N TRP A 42 -6.99 -6.30 2.33
CA TRP A 42 -7.05 -6.42 0.88
C TRP A 42 -5.65 -6.42 0.25
N MET A 43 -4.74 -5.56 0.72
CA MET A 43 -3.34 -5.51 0.26
C MET A 43 -2.63 -6.85 0.47
N LYS A 44 -2.81 -7.51 1.63
CA LYS A 44 -2.17 -8.81 1.91
C LYS A 44 -2.71 -9.94 1.05
N GLU A 45 -4.00 -9.90 0.73
CA GLU A 45 -4.64 -10.90 -0.13
C GLU A 45 -4.27 -10.71 -1.60
N THR A 46 -4.04 -9.45 -2.01
CA THR A 46 -3.79 -9.09 -3.41
C THR A 46 -2.31 -9.18 -3.79
N PHE A 47 -1.40 -8.78 -2.90
CA PHE A 47 0.02 -8.68 -3.21
C PHE A 47 0.86 -9.73 -2.49
N PRO A 48 1.82 -10.36 -3.19
CA PRO A 48 2.78 -11.25 -2.54
C PRO A 48 3.63 -10.47 -1.54
N LYS A 49 4.05 -11.16 -0.47
CA LYS A 49 4.78 -10.56 0.66
C LYS A 49 6.06 -9.83 0.19
N GLU A 50 6.71 -10.36 -0.84
CA GLU A 50 7.92 -9.80 -1.45
C GLU A 50 7.67 -8.39 -1.99
N LYS A 51 6.57 -8.16 -2.73
CA LYS A 51 6.22 -6.83 -3.24
C LYS A 51 5.96 -5.82 -2.11
N ILE A 52 5.31 -6.27 -1.03
CA ILE A 52 5.05 -5.42 0.14
C ILE A 52 6.38 -5.04 0.80
N LYS A 53 7.27 -6.02 1.02
CA LYS A 53 8.60 -5.81 1.61
C LYS A 53 9.45 -4.88 0.75
N ASP A 54 9.49 -5.11 -0.56
CA ASP A 54 10.22 -4.28 -1.52
C ASP A 54 9.70 -2.84 -1.49
N THR A 55 8.38 -2.64 -1.43
CA THR A 55 7.79 -1.30 -1.30
C THR A 55 8.24 -0.61 -0.02
N ILE A 56 8.20 -1.31 1.12
CA ILE A 56 8.65 -0.74 2.40
C ILE A 56 10.13 -0.35 2.36
N GLN A 57 10.98 -1.18 1.73
CA GLN A 57 12.42 -0.93 1.66
C GLN A 57 12.80 0.19 0.69
N GLN A 58 12.16 0.25 -0.48
CA GLN A 58 12.54 1.14 -1.56
C GLN A 58 11.76 2.46 -1.58
N SER A 59 10.58 2.50 -0.97
CA SER A 59 9.80 3.73 -0.91
C SER A 59 10.61 4.83 -0.26
N ARG A 60 10.51 6.05 -0.80
CA ARG A 60 11.15 7.25 -0.24
C ARG A 60 10.17 8.16 0.48
N ILE A 61 8.87 7.85 0.41
CA ILE A 61 7.79 8.72 0.88
C ILE A 61 7.08 8.16 2.11
N LEU A 62 7.23 6.87 2.42
CA LEU A 62 6.70 6.31 3.67
C LEU A 62 7.31 7.00 4.87
N SER A 63 6.44 7.47 5.77
CA SER A 63 6.86 8.14 7.00
C SER A 63 7.53 7.17 7.98
N ASP A 64 8.31 7.73 8.91
CA ASP A 64 8.95 6.93 9.96
C ASP A 64 7.94 6.19 10.84
N ARG A 65 6.75 6.77 11.02
CA ARG A 65 5.62 6.12 11.71
C ARG A 65 5.18 4.86 10.98
N THR A 66 4.94 4.96 9.68
CA THR A 66 4.53 3.82 8.84
C THR A 66 5.60 2.74 8.82
N ARG A 67 6.88 3.11 8.69
CA ARG A 67 8.00 2.16 8.74
C ARG A 67 8.09 1.46 10.09
N SER A 68 7.92 2.19 11.18
CA SER A 68 7.92 1.64 12.54
C SER A 68 6.77 0.65 12.72
N TYR A 69 5.57 0.98 12.25
CA TYR A 69 4.44 0.06 12.23
C TYR A 69 4.74 -1.20 11.40
N CYS A 70 5.30 -1.05 10.20
CA CYS A 70 5.64 -2.17 9.32
C CYS A 70 6.68 -3.12 9.92
N LYS A 71 7.63 -2.58 10.67
CA LYS A 71 8.61 -3.36 11.43
C LYS A 71 7.96 -4.14 12.57
N ALA A 72 7.09 -3.50 13.34
CA ALA A 72 6.40 -4.12 14.47
C ALA A 72 5.38 -5.19 14.04
N SER A 73 4.74 -5.01 12.89
CA SER A 73 3.71 -5.91 12.34
C SER A 73 4.27 -7.06 11.49
N GLY A 74 5.58 -7.11 11.25
CA GLY A 74 6.23 -8.20 10.51
C GLY A 74 6.14 -8.09 8.97
N TYR A 75 5.73 -6.94 8.43
CA TYR A 75 5.79 -6.70 6.98
C TYR A 75 7.23 -6.48 6.51
N ALA A 76 8.06 -5.86 7.34
CA ALA A 76 9.45 -5.54 7.00
C ALA A 76 10.47 -6.64 7.36
N SER A 77 10.03 -7.73 7.99
CA SER A 77 10.85 -8.89 8.40
C SER A 77 10.82 -10.01 7.36
#